data_AF-A0A938IH02-F1
#
_entry.id   AF-A0A938IH02-F1
#
_cell.length_a   1.000
_cell.length_b   1.000
_cell.length_c   1.000
_cell.angle_alpha   90.00
_cell.angle_beta   90.00
_cell.angle_gamma   90.00
#
_symmetry.space_group_name_H-M   'P 1'
#
loop_
_entity.id
_entity.type
_entity.pdbx_description
1 polymer ?
#
loop_
_entity_poly.entity_id
_entity_poly.type
_entity_poly.pdbx_seq_one_letter_code
_entity_poly.pdbx_strand_id
1 'polypeptide(L)'
;MSVRHRTWLDSRARRGLLSRRNRRTARLTALERLEDRRLMASDVGAIDFASSASAAIAIGADAVDAPAGEPGAEGEDAFDVVAFAKGLAAAGVKYYGADWCKFCNQQEIQFGDGARYLPFIEVTNPDHTLNAVGRAITPPLTTYPTWEFPGGTRASGAQTFEQLAQLSGIPLPTSSDPTFAPIDPVTLRIGSPLHVPIDGYDPNGGPLTITAVSSNPSAVSVTVEQSNPSLNL
;
A
#
# COMPACT_ATOMS: atom_id res chain seq x y z
N MET A 1 42.01 62.45 -7.40
CA MET A 1 43.32 61.89 -6.98
C MET A 1 43.07 60.44 -6.57
N SER A 2 43.82 59.41 -6.91
CA SER A 2 45.03 59.23 -7.70
C SER A 2 45.12 57.74 -8.05
N VAL A 3 45.62 57.46 -9.24
CA VAL A 3 46.10 56.17 -9.75
C VAL A 3 47.32 55.67 -8.96
N ARG A 4 47.54 54.33 -8.89
CA ARG A 4 48.80 53.54 -9.11
C ARG A 4 48.62 52.12 -8.52
N HIS A 5 48.63 51.00 -9.26
CA HIS A 5 49.63 50.29 -10.08
C HIS A 5 50.73 49.49 -9.33
N ARG A 6 50.91 48.24 -9.82
CA ARG A 6 52.10 47.33 -9.88
C ARG A 6 52.28 46.28 -8.76
N THR A 7 52.16 44.95 -9.03
CA THR A 7 53.09 43.95 -9.68
C THR A 7 54.31 43.62 -8.78
N TRP A 8 54.94 42.44 -8.66
CA TRP A 8 55.02 41.15 -9.37
C TRP A 8 55.82 40.14 -8.50
N LEU A 9 55.98 38.89 -8.98
CA LEU A 9 56.92 37.76 -8.63
C LEU A 9 56.17 36.53 -8.10
N ASP A 10 55.76 35.57 -8.94
CA ASP A 10 56.54 34.56 -9.70
C ASP A 10 57.41 33.66 -8.81
N SER A 11 57.06 32.39 -8.79
CA SER A 11 57.91 31.28 -8.39
C SER A 11 57.41 30.01 -9.07
N ARG A 12 58.04 29.71 -10.21
CA ARG A 12 57.97 28.47 -10.97
C ARG A 12 58.16 27.24 -10.08
N ALA A 13 57.35 26.21 -10.30
CA ALA A 13 57.75 24.83 -10.05
C ALA A 13 57.37 23.96 -11.27
N ARG A 14 58.40 23.60 -12.05
CA ARG A 14 58.34 22.50 -13.04
C ARG A 14 58.66 21.19 -12.31
N ARG A 15 57.88 20.14 -12.60
CA ARG A 15 58.22 18.70 -12.55
C ARG A 15 56.98 18.01 -13.14
N GLY A 16 57.03 17.38 -14.31
CA GLY A 16 57.94 16.30 -14.69
C GLY A 16 57.12 15.01 -14.64
N LEU A 17 56.73 14.53 -15.83
CA LEU A 17 55.90 13.34 -16.08
C LEU A 17 56.35 12.11 -15.31
N LEU A 18 55.42 11.27 -14.86
CA LEU A 18 55.49 9.82 -15.07
C LEU A 18 54.08 9.20 -15.12
N SER A 19 53.75 8.71 -16.30
CA SER A 19 52.57 7.90 -16.63
C SER A 19 52.59 6.58 -15.86
N ARG A 20 51.61 6.37 -14.98
CA ARG A 20 51.37 5.09 -14.31
C ARG A 20 50.25 4.36 -15.03
N ARG A 21 50.64 3.49 -15.97
CA ARG A 21 49.78 2.48 -16.61
C ARG A 21 49.19 1.57 -15.53
N ASN A 22 47.89 1.69 -15.27
CA ASN A 22 47.18 0.77 -14.38
C ASN A 22 46.80 -0.49 -15.16
N ARG A 23 47.52 -1.59 -14.95
CA ARG A 23 47.19 -2.91 -15.51
C ARG A 23 45.98 -3.45 -14.76
N ARG A 24 44.80 -3.43 -15.38
CA ARG A 24 43.62 -4.15 -14.89
C ARG A 24 43.85 -5.64 -15.13
N THR A 25 44.25 -6.35 -14.09
CA THR A 25 44.25 -7.81 -14.05
C THR A 25 42.79 -8.27 -14.04
N ALA A 26 42.35 -8.90 -15.13
CA ALA A 26 41.07 -9.58 -15.19
C ALA A 26 41.08 -10.74 -14.18
N ARG A 27 40.30 -10.63 -13.10
CA ARG A 27 39.94 -11.78 -12.26
C ARG A 27 38.81 -12.51 -12.97
N LEU A 28 39.13 -13.66 -13.54
CA LEU A 28 38.15 -14.65 -13.97
C LEU A 28 37.43 -15.15 -12.72
N THR A 29 36.15 -14.83 -12.57
CA THR A 29 35.25 -15.52 -11.65
C THR A 29 35.14 -16.96 -12.11
N ALA A 30 35.74 -17.87 -11.36
CA ALA A 30 35.53 -19.30 -11.50
C ALA A 30 34.04 -19.59 -11.22
N LEU A 31 33.33 -20.10 -12.22
CA LEU A 31 32.04 -20.75 -12.03
C LEU A 31 32.33 -22.14 -11.44
N GLU A 32 32.28 -22.26 -10.12
CA GLU A 32 32.22 -23.58 -9.50
C GLU A 32 30.90 -24.25 -9.87
N ARG A 33 31.04 -25.46 -10.40
CA ARG A 33 29.98 -26.36 -10.84
C ARG A 33 29.27 -26.85 -9.56
N LEU A 34 27.98 -26.53 -9.42
CA LEU A 34 27.12 -27.04 -8.36
C LEU A 34 27.01 -28.57 -8.49
N GLU A 35 27.91 -29.28 -7.83
CA GLU A 35 27.81 -30.73 -7.66
C GLU A 35 26.82 -31.04 -6.53
N ASP A 36 25.76 -31.75 -6.92
CA ASP A 36 24.94 -32.69 -6.16
C ASP A 36 24.65 -32.37 -4.69
N ARG A 37 23.61 -31.57 -4.47
CA ARG A 37 22.84 -31.65 -3.23
C ARG A 37 22.12 -33.00 -3.16
N ARG A 38 22.79 -33.98 -2.53
CA ARG A 38 22.17 -35.21 -2.03
C ARG A 38 20.98 -34.86 -1.14
N LEU A 39 19.79 -35.24 -1.59
CA LEU A 39 18.58 -35.32 -0.80
C LEU A 39 18.80 -36.34 0.33
N MET A 40 18.82 -35.88 1.58
CA MET A 40 18.62 -36.75 2.72
C MET A 40 17.11 -36.81 2.95
N ALA A 41 16.49 -37.91 2.52
CA ALA A 41 15.15 -38.25 2.94
C ALA A 41 15.19 -38.52 4.45
N SER A 42 14.57 -37.66 5.24
CA SER A 42 14.22 -38.01 6.62
C SER A 42 13.02 -38.93 6.56
N ASP A 43 13.26 -40.22 6.80
CA ASP A 43 12.22 -41.18 7.13
C ASP A 43 11.50 -40.70 8.39
N VAL A 44 10.27 -40.22 8.22
CA VAL A 44 9.35 -39.95 9.32
C VAL A 44 8.84 -41.32 9.78
N GLY A 45 9.45 -41.83 10.84
CA GLY A 45 9.00 -43.05 11.51
C GLY A 45 7.54 -42.90 11.96
N ALA A 46 6.75 -43.92 11.64
CA ALA A 46 5.38 -44.06 12.11
C ALA A 46 5.34 -43.97 13.64
N ILE A 47 4.69 -42.93 14.16
CA ILE A 47 4.37 -42.76 15.57
C ILE A 47 2.99 -43.38 15.82
N ASP A 48 3.00 -44.60 16.34
CA ASP A 48 1.84 -45.26 16.92
C ASP A 48 1.42 -44.52 18.21
N PHE A 49 0.28 -43.83 18.17
CA PHE A 49 -0.28 -43.19 19.34
C PHE A 49 -1.19 -44.18 20.10
N ALA A 50 -0.57 -44.99 20.95
CA ALA A 50 -1.27 -45.68 22.02
C ALA A 50 -1.66 -44.67 23.12
N SER A 51 -2.95 -44.64 23.43
CA SER A 51 -3.59 -43.85 24.48
C SER A 51 -2.87 -43.93 25.84
N SER A 52 -2.58 -42.78 26.46
CA SER A 52 -2.97 -42.51 27.86
C SER A 52 -2.65 -41.06 28.28
N ALA A 53 -3.49 -40.57 29.17
CA ALA A 53 -3.71 -39.17 29.53
C ALA A 53 -2.52 -38.43 30.17
N SER A 54 -2.41 -37.14 29.83
CA SER A 54 -2.41 -35.96 30.71
C SER A 54 -1.42 -34.90 30.18
N ALA A 55 -1.92 -33.81 29.59
CA ALA A 55 -1.06 -32.73 29.08
C ALA A 55 -1.37 -31.41 29.77
N ALA A 56 -0.34 -30.87 30.43
CA ALA A 56 -0.24 -29.49 30.84
C ALA A 56 -0.12 -28.57 29.60
N ILE A 57 -0.82 -27.43 29.65
CA ILE A 57 -0.89 -26.46 28.56
C ILE A 57 0.40 -25.62 28.55
N ALA A 58 1.19 -25.77 27.49
CA ALA A 58 2.23 -24.82 27.11
C ALA A 58 1.76 -24.05 25.86
N ILE A 59 1.70 -22.72 26.00
CA ILE A 59 1.27 -21.76 24.97
C ILE A 59 2.39 -21.64 23.92
N GLY A 60 2.17 -22.22 22.74
CA GLY A 60 2.99 -22.01 21.55
C GLY A 60 2.49 -20.80 20.76
N ALA A 61 3.43 -20.02 20.23
CA ALA A 61 3.15 -18.95 19.28
C ALA A 61 2.72 -19.57 17.94
N ASP A 62 1.41 -19.61 17.70
CA ASP A 62 0.87 -19.93 16.39
C ASP A 62 1.07 -18.72 15.47
N ALA A 63 1.74 -18.94 14.35
CA ALA A 63 1.75 -18.00 13.25
C ALA A 63 0.30 -17.87 12.75
N VAL A 64 -0.28 -16.69 12.91
CA VAL A 64 -1.57 -16.37 12.29
C VAL A 64 -1.36 -16.42 10.77
N ASP A 65 -1.78 -17.53 10.18
CA ASP A 65 -2.03 -17.66 8.76
C ASP A 65 -3.07 -16.59 8.41
N ALA A 66 -2.68 -15.60 7.62
CA ALA A 66 -3.62 -14.64 7.08
C ALA A 66 -4.53 -15.44 6.12
N PRO A 67 -5.86 -15.46 6.28
CA PRO A 67 -6.71 -16.15 5.34
C PRO A 67 -6.56 -15.43 4.00
N ALA A 68 -5.89 -16.09 3.04
CA ALA A 68 -6.14 -15.82 1.65
C ALA A 68 -7.62 -16.11 1.44
N GLY A 69 -8.43 -15.08 1.16
CA GLY A 69 -9.85 -15.22 0.97
C GLY A 69 -10.11 -16.29 -0.09
N GLU A 70 -10.69 -17.42 0.34
CA GLU A 70 -11.26 -18.38 -0.57
C GLU A 70 -12.41 -17.67 -1.31
N PRO A 71 -12.55 -17.83 -2.65
CA PRO A 71 -13.70 -17.26 -3.35
C PRO A 71 -14.96 -17.81 -2.69
N GLY A 72 -15.71 -16.90 -2.04
CA GLY A 72 -16.95 -17.23 -1.36
C GLY A 72 -17.89 -17.94 -2.31
N ALA A 73 -18.67 -18.88 -1.79
CA ALA A 73 -19.73 -19.52 -2.56
C ALA A 73 -20.59 -18.44 -3.24
N GLU A 74 -20.70 -18.48 -4.56
CA GLU A 74 -21.46 -17.51 -5.35
C GLU A 74 -22.90 -17.38 -4.77
N GLY A 75 -23.20 -16.25 -4.12
CA GLY A 75 -24.55 -15.93 -3.66
C GLY A 75 -24.72 -15.51 -2.18
N GLU A 76 -23.66 -15.43 -1.38
CA GLU A 76 -23.74 -14.83 -0.04
C GLU A 76 -23.16 -13.41 -0.04
N ASP A 77 -23.79 -12.47 0.68
CA ASP A 77 -23.27 -11.11 0.78
C ASP A 77 -21.95 -11.10 1.56
N ALA A 78 -20.90 -10.58 0.94
CA ALA A 78 -19.59 -10.40 1.57
C ALA A 78 -19.49 -9.03 2.25
N PHE A 79 -18.53 -8.90 3.17
CA PHE A 79 -18.25 -7.62 3.82
C PHE A 79 -17.75 -6.58 2.82
N ASP A 80 -18.47 -5.47 2.70
CA ASP A 80 -18.15 -4.38 1.77
C ASP A 80 -17.22 -3.35 2.45
N VAL A 81 -15.91 -3.57 2.32
CA VAL A 81 -14.88 -2.68 2.88
C VAL A 81 -14.96 -1.26 2.31
N VAL A 82 -15.38 -1.11 1.05
CA VAL A 82 -15.49 0.19 0.37
C VAL A 82 -16.65 1.00 0.92
N ALA A 83 -17.82 0.37 1.07
CA ALA A 83 -18.99 1.00 1.69
C ALA A 83 -18.71 1.35 3.16
N PHE A 84 -17.99 0.49 3.90
CA PHE A 84 -17.63 0.78 5.28
C PHE A 84 -16.73 2.02 5.40
N ALA A 85 -15.67 2.10 4.57
CA ALA A 85 -14.77 3.26 4.55
C ALA A 85 -15.52 4.57 4.22
N LYS A 86 -16.38 4.54 3.20
CA LYS A 86 -17.25 5.67 2.84
C LYS A 86 -18.19 6.05 3.99
N GLY A 87 -18.74 5.05 4.69
CA GLY A 87 -19.60 5.24 5.86
C GLY A 87 -18.87 5.95 7.01
N LEU A 88 -17.64 5.54 7.32
CA LEU A 88 -16.80 6.21 8.32
C LEU A 88 -16.54 7.68 7.96
N ALA A 89 -16.19 7.95 6.69
CA ALA A 89 -15.96 9.31 6.22
C ALA A 89 -17.25 10.17 6.28
N ALA A 90 -18.38 9.62 5.82
CA ALA A 90 -19.67 10.30 5.86
C ALA A 90 -20.15 10.58 7.29
N ALA A 91 -19.80 9.72 8.24
CA ALA A 91 -20.10 9.89 9.65
C ALA A 91 -19.25 10.99 10.32
N GLY A 92 -18.23 11.52 9.65
CA GLY A 92 -17.32 12.52 10.21
C GLY A 92 -16.27 11.95 11.15
N VAL A 93 -15.99 10.64 11.04
CA VAL A 93 -14.80 10.04 11.68
C VAL A 93 -13.56 10.66 11.05
N LYS A 94 -12.51 10.86 11.84
CA LYS A 94 -11.21 11.36 11.37
C LYS A 94 -10.14 10.34 11.66
N TYR A 95 -9.30 10.07 10.68
CA TYR A 95 -8.19 9.14 10.77
C TYR A 95 -6.88 9.91 10.64
N TYR A 96 -6.30 10.31 11.77
CA TYR A 96 -5.06 11.07 11.78
C TYR A 96 -3.86 10.14 11.72
N GLY A 97 -2.95 10.41 10.81
CA GLY A 97 -1.70 9.66 10.71
C GLY A 97 -0.69 10.34 9.81
N ALA A 98 0.28 9.55 9.40
CA ALA A 98 1.34 9.98 8.50
C ALA A 98 1.58 8.91 7.43
N ASP A 99 1.85 9.32 6.20
CA ASP A 99 2.11 8.41 5.06
C ASP A 99 3.32 7.48 5.31
N TRP A 100 4.33 7.96 6.02
CA TRP A 100 5.52 7.18 6.39
C TRP A 100 5.30 6.24 7.60
N CYS A 101 4.15 6.30 8.26
CA CYS A 101 3.90 5.56 9.50
C CYS A 101 3.50 4.10 9.20
N LYS A 102 4.34 3.16 9.66
CA LYS A 102 4.12 1.71 9.48
C LYS A 102 2.73 1.23 9.90
N PHE A 103 2.26 1.65 11.08
CA PHE A 103 0.95 1.23 11.60
C PHE A 103 -0.20 1.85 10.82
N CYS A 104 0.02 3.01 10.22
CA CYS A 104 -0.94 3.70 9.39
C CYS A 104 -1.13 2.93 8.07
N ASN A 105 -0.02 2.53 7.45
CA ASN A 105 -0.03 1.69 6.25
C ASN A 105 -0.64 0.31 6.54
N GLN A 106 -0.37 -0.27 7.71
CA GLN A 106 -1.02 -1.53 8.12
C GLN A 106 -2.54 -1.41 8.25
N GLN A 107 -3.04 -0.27 8.75
CA GLN A 107 -4.49 -0.02 8.80
C GLN A 107 -5.07 0.11 7.40
N GLU A 108 -4.41 0.85 6.51
CA GLU A 108 -4.89 1.05 5.13
C GLU A 108 -4.88 -0.25 4.32
N ILE A 109 -3.86 -1.10 4.50
CA ILE A 109 -3.80 -2.43 3.88
C ILE A 109 -5.01 -3.29 4.28
N GLN A 110 -5.48 -3.19 5.53
CA GLN A 110 -6.69 -3.91 5.95
C GLN A 110 -7.91 -3.47 5.13
N PHE A 111 -8.02 -2.18 4.81
CA PHE A 111 -9.13 -1.63 4.04
C PHE A 111 -9.07 -1.92 2.55
N GLY A 112 -7.92 -2.34 1.99
CA GLY A 112 -7.79 -2.67 0.57
C GLY A 112 -8.33 -1.56 -0.34
N ASP A 113 -9.26 -1.90 -1.23
CA ASP A 113 -9.94 -0.94 -2.12
C ASP A 113 -10.69 0.18 -1.38
N GLY A 114 -11.05 -0.05 -0.12
CA GLY A 114 -11.66 0.93 0.77
C GLY A 114 -10.70 2.02 1.24
N ALA A 115 -9.37 1.80 1.19
CA ALA A 115 -8.37 2.68 1.78
C ALA A 115 -8.45 4.11 1.21
N ARG A 116 -8.67 4.24 -0.11
CA ARG A 116 -8.80 5.55 -0.79
C ARG A 116 -10.00 6.38 -0.34
N TYR A 117 -10.96 5.76 0.34
CA TYR A 117 -12.16 6.43 0.85
C TYR A 117 -12.08 6.71 2.35
N LEU A 118 -10.99 6.33 3.02
CA LEU A 118 -10.81 6.63 4.43
C LEU A 118 -10.71 8.14 4.66
N PRO A 119 -11.22 8.66 5.79
CA PRO A 119 -11.08 10.05 6.17
C PRO A 119 -9.68 10.34 6.74
N PHE A 120 -8.63 9.99 5.97
CA PHE A 120 -7.23 10.17 6.34
C PHE A 120 -6.84 11.64 6.35
N ILE A 121 -6.15 12.04 7.41
CA ILE A 121 -5.62 13.40 7.58
C ILE A 121 -4.12 13.28 7.88
N GLU A 122 -3.31 13.70 6.92
CA GLU A 122 -1.86 13.82 7.07
C GLU A 122 -1.54 14.93 8.08
N VAL A 123 -0.91 14.57 9.20
CA VAL A 123 -0.56 15.50 10.28
C VAL A 123 0.93 15.84 10.35
N THR A 124 1.74 15.32 9.43
CA THR A 124 3.18 15.55 9.36
C THR A 124 3.61 16.20 8.03
N ASN A 125 4.82 16.73 8.02
CA ASN A 125 5.52 17.21 6.84
C ASN A 125 6.43 16.09 6.28
N PRO A 126 6.98 16.24 5.07
CA PRO A 126 7.94 15.28 4.51
C PRO A 126 9.21 15.07 5.35
N ASP A 127 9.56 16.01 6.24
CA ASP A 127 10.67 15.87 7.19
C ASP A 127 10.27 15.17 8.51
N HIS A 128 9.07 14.58 8.53
CA HIS A 128 8.44 13.86 9.64
C HIS A 128 8.11 14.71 10.88
N THR A 129 8.22 16.05 10.79
CA THR A 129 7.76 16.96 11.84
C THR A 129 6.24 17.19 11.74
N LEU A 130 5.58 17.59 12.83
CA LEU A 130 4.16 17.96 12.79
C LEU A 130 3.92 19.13 11.83
N ASN A 131 2.91 19.03 10.98
CA ASN A 131 2.46 20.12 10.10
C ASN A 131 1.48 21.06 10.83
N ALA A 132 0.90 22.04 10.12
CA ALA A 132 -0.03 22.98 10.72
C ALA A 132 -1.31 22.32 11.26
N VAL A 133 -1.82 21.29 10.55
CA VAL A 133 -3.00 20.52 10.98
C VAL A 133 -2.69 19.77 12.25
N GLY A 134 -1.59 19.01 12.29
CA GLY A 134 -1.17 18.24 13.46
C GLY A 134 -0.98 19.08 14.72
N ARG A 135 -0.40 20.29 14.59
CA ARG A 135 -0.22 21.21 15.72
C ARG A 135 -1.50 21.88 16.21
N ALA A 136 -2.53 21.98 15.36
CA ALA A 136 -3.81 22.58 15.72
C ALA A 136 -4.71 21.61 16.51
N ILE A 137 -4.42 20.31 16.48
CA ILE A 137 -5.21 19.30 17.17
C ILE A 137 -5.03 19.43 18.69
N THR A 138 -6.14 19.59 19.40
CA THR A 138 -6.19 19.69 20.86
C THR A 138 -7.15 18.64 21.42
N PRO A 139 -6.73 17.81 22.41
CA PRO A 139 -5.36 17.66 22.90
C PRO A 139 -4.39 17.16 21.81
N PRO A 140 -3.07 17.35 21.94
CA PRO A 140 -2.12 16.87 20.93
C PRO A 140 -2.22 15.35 20.71
N LEU A 141 -1.93 14.92 19.48
CA LEU A 141 -1.81 13.49 19.18
C LEU A 141 -0.55 12.91 19.83
N THR A 142 -0.70 11.77 20.50
CA THR A 142 0.42 11.08 21.17
C THR A 142 1.01 9.96 20.32
N THR A 143 0.21 9.36 19.44
CA THR A 143 0.55 8.15 18.68
C THR A 143 -0.12 8.17 17.30
N TYR A 144 0.50 7.52 16.32
CA TYR A 144 -0.11 7.27 15.02
C TYR A 144 -0.38 5.77 14.79
N PRO A 145 -1.49 5.43 14.09
CA PRO A 145 -2.59 6.34 13.78
C PRO A 145 -3.40 6.72 15.03
N THR A 146 -4.24 7.74 14.92
CA THR A 146 -5.27 8.05 15.91
C THR A 146 -6.60 8.29 15.19
N TRP A 147 -7.63 7.57 15.60
CA TRP A 147 -9.00 7.77 15.18
C TRP A 147 -9.71 8.72 16.13
N GLU A 148 -10.46 9.68 15.59
CA GLU A 148 -11.35 10.57 16.35
C GLU A 148 -12.76 10.42 15.80
N PHE A 149 -13.69 10.08 16.69
CA PHE A 149 -15.09 9.82 16.35
C PHE A 149 -15.95 11.06 16.64
N PRO A 150 -17.15 11.15 16.04
CA PRO A 150 -18.15 12.13 16.44
C PRO A 150 -18.36 12.11 17.97
N GLY A 151 -18.35 13.28 18.60
CA GLY A 151 -18.37 13.41 20.05
C GLY A 151 -16.99 13.52 20.71
N GLY A 152 -15.89 13.39 19.95
CA GLY A 152 -14.52 13.70 20.40
C GLY A 152 -13.79 12.53 21.06
N THR A 153 -14.42 11.36 21.17
CA THR A 153 -13.75 10.13 21.61
C THR A 153 -12.62 9.78 20.64
N ARG A 154 -11.48 9.34 21.17
CA ARG A 154 -10.31 8.94 20.37
C ARG A 154 -9.88 7.50 20.66
N ALA A 155 -9.46 6.80 19.63
CA ALA A 155 -8.79 5.51 19.72
C ALA A 155 -7.40 5.61 19.08
N SER A 156 -6.36 5.19 19.80
CA SER A 156 -4.97 5.24 19.31
C SER A 156 -4.54 3.88 18.76
N GLY A 157 -3.70 3.90 17.73
CA GLY A 157 -3.21 2.71 17.04
C GLY A 157 -4.17 2.19 15.97
N ALA A 158 -3.73 1.17 15.25
CA ALA A 158 -4.57 0.45 14.30
C ALA A 158 -5.74 -0.23 15.03
N GLN A 159 -6.92 -0.20 14.41
CA GLN A 159 -8.18 -0.73 14.92
C GLN A 159 -8.70 -1.82 13.97
N THR A 160 -9.39 -2.81 14.52
CA THR A 160 -10.14 -3.78 13.72
C THR A 160 -11.43 -3.17 13.19
N PHE A 161 -12.05 -3.80 12.19
CA PHE A 161 -13.33 -3.34 11.65
C PHE A 161 -14.44 -3.31 12.70
N GLU A 162 -14.49 -4.31 13.58
CA GLU A 162 -15.48 -4.40 14.66
C GLU A 162 -15.31 -3.26 15.66
N GLN A 163 -14.06 -2.91 16.00
CA GLN A 163 -13.77 -1.78 16.88
C GLN A 163 -14.20 -0.46 16.24
N LEU A 164 -13.89 -0.27 14.95
CA LEU A 164 -14.31 0.92 14.22
C LEU A 164 -15.83 1.01 14.11
N ALA A 165 -16.51 -0.10 13.85
CA ALA A 165 -17.97 -0.16 13.79
C ALA A 165 -18.60 0.18 15.14
N GLN A 166 -18.08 -0.40 16.22
CA GLN A 166 -18.57 -0.14 17.58
C GLN A 166 -18.37 1.32 17.99
N LEU A 167 -17.21 1.90 17.71
CA LEU A 167 -16.88 3.28 18.12
C LEU A 167 -17.56 4.34 17.25
N SER A 168 -17.74 4.07 15.95
CA SER A 168 -18.40 4.99 15.01
C SER A 168 -19.93 4.86 15.00
N GLY A 169 -20.46 3.73 15.46
CA GLY A 169 -21.87 3.37 15.31
C GLY A 169 -22.27 2.99 13.87
N ILE A 170 -21.28 2.83 12.97
CA ILE A 170 -21.52 2.41 11.59
C ILE A 170 -21.52 0.88 11.55
N PRO A 171 -22.60 0.24 11.06
CA PRO A 171 -22.64 -1.21 10.92
C PRO A 171 -21.61 -1.66 9.87
N LEU A 172 -21.21 -2.92 9.93
CA LEU A 172 -20.40 -3.55 8.88
C LEU A 172 -21.32 -3.87 7.69
N PRO A 173 -21.27 -3.12 6.57
CA PRO A 173 -22.14 -3.36 5.43
C PRO A 173 -21.75 -4.66 4.71
N THR A 174 -22.75 -5.34 4.17
CA THR A 174 -22.54 -6.51 3.32
C THR A 174 -23.21 -6.26 1.96
N SER A 175 -22.57 -6.70 0.89
CA SER A 175 -23.07 -6.55 -0.47
C SER A 175 -22.53 -7.66 -1.36
N SER A 176 -23.28 -8.02 -2.38
CA SER A 176 -22.85 -8.89 -3.48
C SER A 176 -22.75 -8.17 -4.83
N ASP A 177 -23.13 -6.89 -4.87
CA ASP A 177 -23.15 -6.10 -6.10
C ASP A 177 -21.79 -5.43 -6.37
N PRO A 178 -21.22 -5.59 -7.58
CA PRO A 178 -19.99 -4.88 -7.96
C PRO A 178 -20.24 -3.40 -8.19
N THR A 179 -19.24 -2.57 -7.87
CA THR A 179 -19.31 -1.11 -7.99
C THR A 179 -18.10 -0.55 -8.73
N PHE A 180 -18.23 0.69 -9.23
CA PHE A 180 -17.14 1.42 -9.87
C PHE A 180 -16.75 2.66 -9.05
N ALA A 181 -15.47 3.00 -9.08
CA ALA A 181 -15.02 4.32 -8.65
C ALA A 181 -15.61 5.41 -9.58
N PRO A 182 -15.99 6.59 -9.04
CA PRO A 182 -16.39 7.72 -9.87
C PRO A 182 -15.28 8.11 -10.85
N ILE A 183 -15.66 8.38 -12.10
CA ILE A 183 -14.75 8.87 -13.15
C ILE A 183 -15.08 10.34 -13.38
N ASP A 184 -14.07 11.20 -13.31
CA ASP A 184 -14.23 12.63 -13.51
C ASP A 184 -14.57 12.97 -14.97
N PRO A 185 -15.32 14.07 -15.24
CA PRO A 185 -15.58 14.53 -16.59
C PRO A 185 -14.28 14.86 -17.34
N VAL A 186 -14.07 14.25 -18.51
CA VAL A 186 -12.89 14.51 -19.35
C VAL A 186 -13.27 15.17 -20.68
N THR A 187 -12.47 16.13 -21.12
CA THR A 187 -12.61 16.75 -22.44
C THR A 187 -11.83 15.96 -23.49
N LEU A 188 -12.52 15.47 -24.52
CA LEU A 188 -11.91 14.76 -25.64
C LEU A 188 -11.57 15.73 -26.78
N ARG A 189 -10.38 15.56 -27.36
CA ARG A 189 -9.98 16.25 -28.59
C ARG A 189 -10.25 15.35 -29.78
N ILE A 190 -10.81 15.93 -30.85
CA ILE A 190 -11.07 15.20 -32.10
C ILE A 190 -9.77 14.60 -32.62
N GLY A 191 -9.80 13.30 -32.95
CA GLY A 191 -8.67 12.56 -33.50
C GLY A 191 -7.61 12.13 -32.48
N SER A 192 -7.82 12.38 -31.17
CA SER A 192 -6.92 11.92 -30.11
C SER A 192 -7.62 10.89 -29.23
N PRO A 193 -7.27 9.59 -29.31
CA PRO A 193 -7.82 8.59 -28.40
C PRO A 193 -7.38 8.90 -26.96
N LEU A 194 -8.26 8.63 -26.00
CA LEU A 194 -8.00 8.80 -24.57
C LEU A 194 -8.25 7.47 -23.87
N HIS A 195 -7.27 7.03 -23.09
CA HIS A 195 -7.44 5.92 -22.16
C HIS A 195 -8.03 6.46 -20.86
N VAL A 196 -9.15 5.86 -20.44
CA VAL A 196 -9.80 6.19 -19.17
C VAL A 196 -9.61 4.98 -18.25
N PRO A 197 -8.91 5.12 -17.12
CA PRO A 197 -8.82 4.04 -16.15
C PRO A 197 -10.19 3.78 -15.54
N ILE A 198 -10.51 2.50 -15.30
CA ILE A 198 -11.73 2.07 -14.64
C ILE A 198 -11.31 1.22 -13.45
N ASP A 199 -11.71 1.64 -12.25
CA ASP A 199 -11.50 0.88 -11.03
C ASP A 199 -12.82 0.26 -10.61
N GLY A 200 -12.96 -1.04 -10.88
CA GLY A 200 -14.08 -1.85 -10.41
C GLY A 200 -13.75 -2.51 -9.08
N TYR A 201 -14.76 -2.72 -8.25
CA TYR A 201 -14.66 -3.41 -6.96
C TYR A 201 -15.84 -4.37 -6.81
N ASP A 202 -15.55 -5.61 -6.45
CA ASP A 202 -16.53 -6.62 -6.05
C ASP A 202 -16.24 -7.02 -4.60
N PRO A 203 -17.19 -6.84 -3.67
CA PRO A 203 -17.05 -7.32 -2.29
C PRO A 203 -16.71 -8.80 -2.17
N ASN A 204 -17.13 -9.64 -3.12
CA ASN A 204 -16.87 -11.08 -3.12
C ASN A 204 -15.50 -11.46 -3.73
N GLY A 205 -14.80 -10.51 -4.35
CA GLY A 205 -13.56 -10.78 -5.08
C GLY A 205 -13.75 -11.59 -6.36
N GLY A 206 -14.96 -11.61 -6.93
CA GLY A 206 -15.26 -12.29 -8.18
C GLY A 206 -14.63 -11.58 -9.40
N PRO A 207 -14.47 -12.30 -10.54
CA PRO A 207 -13.97 -11.70 -11.76
C PRO A 207 -14.97 -10.69 -12.34
N LEU A 208 -14.50 -9.48 -12.62
CA LEU A 208 -15.31 -8.40 -13.18
C LEU A 208 -15.33 -8.45 -14.72
N THR A 209 -16.53 -8.38 -15.31
CA THR A 209 -16.71 -8.21 -16.76
C THR A 209 -17.14 -6.78 -17.08
N ILE A 210 -16.31 -6.05 -17.85
CA ILE A 210 -16.54 -4.64 -18.17
C ILE A 210 -17.13 -4.49 -19.57
N THR A 211 -18.20 -3.72 -19.69
CA THR A 211 -18.75 -3.26 -20.97
C THR A 211 -18.92 -1.75 -20.96
N ALA A 212 -18.67 -1.10 -22.09
CA ALA A 212 -18.76 0.35 -22.21
C ALA A 212 -19.48 0.73 -23.50
N VAL A 213 -20.37 1.73 -23.40
CA VAL A 213 -21.17 2.24 -24.53
C VAL A 213 -21.17 3.76 -24.53
N SER A 214 -21.17 4.36 -25.72
CA SER A 214 -21.33 5.80 -25.90
C SER A 214 -22.80 6.11 -26.18
N SER A 215 -23.35 7.09 -25.46
CA SER A 215 -24.68 7.64 -25.75
C SER A 215 -24.72 8.42 -27.07
N ASN A 216 -23.56 8.79 -27.63
CA ASN A 216 -23.42 9.41 -28.94
C ASN A 216 -22.29 8.74 -29.74
N PRO A 217 -22.56 7.58 -30.38
CA PRO A 217 -21.55 6.81 -31.10
C PRO A 217 -21.01 7.52 -32.35
N SER A 218 -21.73 8.52 -32.89
CA SER A 218 -21.27 9.32 -34.02
C SER A 218 -20.18 10.33 -33.64
N ALA A 219 -20.12 10.73 -32.37
CA ALA A 219 -19.10 11.64 -31.86
C ALA A 219 -17.92 10.90 -31.21
N VAL A 220 -18.20 9.82 -30.47
CA VAL A 220 -17.20 9.07 -29.70
C VAL A 220 -17.52 7.57 -29.74
N SER A 221 -16.58 6.76 -30.21
CA SER A 221 -16.61 5.30 -30.06
C SER A 221 -15.81 4.88 -28.83
N VAL A 222 -16.28 3.86 -28.12
CA VAL A 222 -15.60 3.32 -26.93
C VAL A 222 -15.27 1.86 -27.18
N THR A 223 -14.06 1.47 -26.82
CA THR A 223 -13.59 0.08 -26.87
C THR A 223 -13.00 -0.25 -25.50
N VAL A 224 -13.35 -1.42 -24.96
CA VAL A 224 -12.74 -1.94 -23.73
C VAL A 224 -11.58 -2.83 -24.14
N GLU A 225 -10.36 -2.45 -23.77
CA GLU A 225 -9.18 -3.28 -24.01
C GLU A 225 -9.11 -4.36 -22.94
N GLN A 226 -9.36 -5.62 -23.31
CA GLN A 226 -9.31 -6.77 -22.39
C GLN A 226 -7.87 -7.13 -21.96
N SER A 227 -6.85 -6.58 -22.61
CA SER A 227 -5.44 -6.84 -22.32
C SER A 227 -4.75 -5.60 -21.75
N ASN A 228 -5.08 -5.25 -20.51
CA ASN A 228 -4.30 -4.29 -19.73
C ASN A 228 -3.59 -5.02 -18.58
N PRO A 229 -2.24 -5.07 -18.52
CA PRO A 229 -1.51 -5.69 -17.42
C PRO A 229 -1.79 -5.09 -16.03
N SER A 230 -2.50 -3.95 -15.96
CA SER A 230 -3.04 -3.41 -14.70
C SER A 230 -4.16 -4.24 -14.06
N LEU A 231 -4.66 -5.30 -14.72
CA LEU A 231 -5.70 -6.22 -14.21
C LEU A 231 -5.13 -7.47 -13.48
N ASN A 232 -3.81 -7.58 -13.32
CA ASN A 232 -3.18 -8.61 -12.49
C ASN A 232 -2.31 -7.93 -11.42
N LEU A 233 -2.87 -7.73 -10.23
CA LEU A 233 -2.14 -7.41 -9.00
C LEU A 233 -2.73 -8.22 -7.86
#